data_AF-A0A661Y0C7-F1
#
_entry.id   AF-A0A661Y0C7-F1
#
_cell.length_a   1.000
_cell.length_b   1.000
_cell.length_c   1.000
_cell.angle_alpha   90.00
_cell.angle_beta   90.00
_cell.angle_gamma   90.00
#
_symmetry.space_group_name_H-M   'P 1'
#
loop_
_entity.id
_entity.type
_entity.pdbx_description
1 polymer ?
#
loop_
_entity_poly.entity_id
_entity_poly.type
_entity_poly.pdbx_seq_one_letter_code
_entity_poly.pdbx_strand_id
1 'polypeptide(L)'
;KAPSGGPLVQHALVALLEMYHRDVISLEKIVEKTAHNPAILFEIKDRGFIRKGYKADLVLVDLNAPWTVNAENILYKCGWSPFEGTTFKSRVTHTLVNGILAYENLKFPNRTHGERLTFNRG
;
A
#
# COMPACT_ATOMS: atom_id res chain seq x y z
N LYS A 1 3.46 24.12 20.71
CA LYS A 1 3.20 24.06 19.24
C LYS A 1 3.39 22.62 18.79
N ALA A 2 2.45 22.04 18.05
CA ALA A 2 2.58 20.71 17.48
C ALA A 2 3.03 20.80 16.01
N PRO A 3 3.98 19.96 15.54
CA PRO A 3 4.38 19.93 14.14
C PRO A 3 3.26 19.38 13.26
N SER A 4 3.18 19.81 12.00
CA SER A 4 2.23 19.28 11.01
C SER A 4 2.77 18.00 10.37
N GLY A 5 1.88 17.04 10.11
CA GLY A 5 2.21 15.76 9.47
C GLY A 5 2.05 14.56 10.41
N GLY A 6 1.68 13.41 9.84
CA GLY A 6 1.48 12.17 10.58
C GLY A 6 1.76 10.94 9.71
N PRO A 7 2.09 9.79 10.33
CA PRO A 7 2.43 8.57 9.61
C PRO A 7 1.16 7.90 9.03
N LEU A 8 1.17 7.62 7.72
CA LEU A 8 0.01 7.05 7.02
C LEU A 8 0.33 5.89 6.05
N VAL A 9 1.56 5.75 5.54
CA VAL A 9 1.89 4.81 4.45
C VAL A 9 1.47 3.36 4.72
N GLN A 10 1.58 2.87 5.95
CA GLN A 10 1.18 1.52 6.36
C GLN A 10 -0.35 1.32 6.28
N HIS A 11 -1.12 2.38 6.56
CA HIS A 11 -2.58 2.30 6.76
C HIS A 11 -3.39 2.95 5.63
N ALA A 12 -2.75 3.66 4.70
CA ALA A 12 -3.42 4.42 3.65
C ALA A 12 -4.31 3.54 2.75
N LEU A 13 -3.81 2.37 2.32
CA LEU A 13 -4.58 1.48 1.45
C LEU A 13 -5.80 0.88 2.16
N VAL A 14 -5.64 0.39 3.40
CA VAL A 14 -6.77 -0.18 4.17
C VAL A 14 -7.80 0.89 4.55
N ALA A 15 -7.38 2.14 4.77
CA ALA A 15 -8.30 3.26 4.96
C ALA A 15 -9.12 3.57 3.68
N LEU A 16 -8.51 3.51 2.49
CA LEU A 16 -9.25 3.62 1.23
C LEU A 16 -10.20 2.46 1.01
N LEU A 17 -9.81 1.24 1.40
CA LEU A 17 -10.68 0.06 1.30
C LEU A 17 -11.85 0.12 2.28
N GLU A 18 -11.73 0.82 3.40
CA GLU A 18 -12.88 1.11 4.25
C GLU A 18 -13.89 2.01 3.55
N MET A 19 -13.45 2.93 2.68
CA MET A 19 -14.36 3.72 1.84
C MET A 19 -15.04 2.85 0.77
N TYR A 20 -14.36 1.81 0.26
CA TYR A 20 -14.99 0.81 -0.58
C TYR A 20 -16.08 0.03 0.15
N HIS A 21 -15.82 -0.44 1.38
CA HIS A 21 -16.81 -1.11 2.23
C HIS A 21 -18.00 -0.23 2.62
N ARG A 22 -17.91 1.08 2.39
CA ARG A 22 -18.95 2.08 2.64
C ARG A 22 -19.63 2.55 1.34
N ASP A 23 -19.36 1.88 0.21
CA ASP A 23 -19.88 2.23 -1.11
C ASP A 23 -19.55 3.65 -1.58
N VAL A 24 -18.47 4.26 -1.05
CA VAL A 24 -18.03 5.62 -1.41
C VAL A 24 -17.15 5.62 -2.65
N ILE A 25 -16.39 4.55 -2.88
CA ILE A 25 -15.43 4.43 -3.98
C ILE A 25 -15.30 2.96 -4.41
N SER A 26 -15.21 2.70 -5.71
CA SER A 26 -15.02 1.33 -6.21
C SER A 26 -13.56 0.86 -6.06
N LEU A 27 -13.33 -0.46 -6.08
CA LEU A 27 -11.97 -1.03 -6.05
C LEU A 27 -11.15 -0.56 -7.25
N GLU A 28 -11.75 -0.53 -8.44
CA GLU A 28 -11.11 -0.07 -9.67
C GLU A 28 -10.64 1.38 -9.52
N LYS A 29 -11.44 2.23 -8.87
CA LYS A 29 -11.09 3.64 -8.64
C LYS A 29 -9.96 3.80 -7.63
N ILE A 30 -9.91 2.95 -6.59
CA ILE A 30 -8.76 2.89 -5.67
C ILE A 30 -7.49 2.54 -6.44
N VAL A 31 -7.51 1.48 -7.26
CA VAL A 31 -6.34 1.07 -8.07
C VAL A 31 -5.94 2.18 -9.06
N GLU A 32 -6.92 2.77 -9.74
CA GLU A 32 -6.71 3.87 -10.67
C GLU A 32 -5.99 5.04 -9.99
N LYS A 33 -6.43 5.45 -8.80
CA LYS A 33 -5.90 6.63 -8.09
C LYS A 33 -4.58 6.37 -7.35
N THR A 34 -4.33 5.13 -6.95
CA THR A 34 -3.15 4.78 -6.13
C THR A 34 -1.99 4.18 -6.94
N ALA A 35 -2.26 3.61 -8.11
CA ALA A 35 -1.24 2.97 -8.95
C ALA A 35 -1.20 3.52 -10.37
N HIS A 36 -2.32 3.41 -11.12
CA HIS A 36 -2.33 3.74 -12.54
C HIS A 36 -2.05 5.24 -12.80
N ASN A 37 -2.79 6.12 -12.12
CA ASN A 37 -2.68 7.56 -12.34
C ASN A 37 -1.31 8.11 -11.95
N PRO A 38 -0.70 7.74 -10.79
CA PRO A 38 0.68 8.11 -10.52
C PRO A 38 1.65 7.63 -11.61
N ALA A 39 1.53 6.36 -12.06
CA ALA A 39 2.40 5.83 -13.10
C ALA A 39 2.24 6.57 -14.44
N ILE A 40 1.01 6.91 -14.84
CA ILE A 40 0.74 7.71 -16.04
C ILE A 40 1.28 9.13 -15.89
N LEU A 41 0.90 9.83 -14.81
CA LEU A 41 1.20 11.25 -14.60
C LEU A 41 2.70 11.54 -14.57
N PHE A 42 3.45 10.64 -13.93
CA PHE A 42 4.91 10.75 -13.84
C PHE A 42 5.63 10.01 -14.97
N GLU A 43 4.91 9.33 -15.87
CA GLU A 43 5.45 8.52 -16.96
C GLU A 43 6.45 7.45 -16.46
N ILE A 44 6.10 6.79 -15.35
CA ILE A 44 6.91 5.73 -14.75
C ILE A 44 6.96 4.54 -15.70
N LYS A 45 8.18 4.13 -16.04
CA LYS A 45 8.42 3.01 -16.94
C LYS A 45 8.15 1.67 -16.24
N ASP A 46 7.42 0.80 -16.92
CA ASP A 46 7.18 -0.62 -16.57
C ASP A 46 6.60 -0.87 -15.16
N ARG A 47 5.84 0.08 -14.58
CA ARG A 47 5.22 -0.05 -13.24
C ARG A 47 3.79 0.51 -13.19
N GLY A 48 3.07 0.17 -12.12
CA GLY A 48 1.73 0.70 -11.85
C GLY A 48 0.59 -0.05 -12.55
N PHE A 49 0.87 -1.11 -13.33
CA PHE A 49 -0.14 -1.94 -14.00
C PHE A 49 0.24 -3.42 -13.93
N ILE A 50 -0.76 -4.30 -13.92
CA ILE A 50 -0.57 -5.75 -14.07
C ILE A 50 -0.58 -6.06 -15.57
N ARG A 51 0.60 -6.04 -16.19
CA ARG A 51 0.79 -6.24 -17.63
C ARG A 51 2.06 -7.04 -17.92
N LYS A 52 2.08 -7.78 -19.03
CA LYS A 52 3.30 -8.46 -19.48
C LYS A 52 4.42 -7.44 -19.67
N GLY A 53 5.61 -7.74 -19.15
CA GLY A 53 6.79 -6.87 -19.21
C GLY A 53 6.92 -5.85 -18.08
N TYR A 54 5.88 -5.66 -17.25
CA TYR A 54 5.93 -4.77 -16.10
C TYR A 54 6.57 -5.45 -14.90
N LYS A 55 7.14 -4.67 -13.99
CA LYS A 55 7.66 -5.15 -12.71
C LYS A 55 6.51 -5.74 -11.90
N ALA A 56 6.77 -6.88 -11.25
CA ALA A 56 5.84 -7.54 -10.36
C ALA A 56 5.79 -6.84 -8.99
N ASP A 57 5.38 -5.56 -9.00
CA ASP A 57 5.04 -4.79 -7.80
C ASP A 57 3.56 -5.01 -7.52
N LEU A 58 3.27 -5.89 -6.58
CA LEU A 58 1.92 -6.40 -6.36
C LEU A 58 1.58 -6.37 -4.87
N VAL A 59 0.31 -6.16 -4.56
CA VAL A 59 -0.22 -6.28 -3.22
C VAL A 59 -1.39 -7.26 -3.24
N LEU A 60 -1.40 -8.18 -2.28
CA LEU A 60 -2.54 -9.06 -2.03
C LEU A 60 -3.27 -8.55 -0.80
N VAL A 61 -4.57 -8.36 -0.95
CA VAL A 61 -5.45 -7.86 0.10
C VAL A 61 -6.57 -8.86 0.29
N ASP A 62 -6.82 -9.21 1.54
CA ASP A 62 -8.06 -9.89 1.93
C ASP A 62 -9.06 -8.81 2.38
N LEU A 63 -10.17 -8.69 1.66
CA LEU A 63 -11.21 -7.69 1.93
C LEU A 63 -12.07 -8.03 3.15
N ASN A 64 -11.99 -9.26 3.67
CA ASN A 64 -12.84 -9.78 4.74
C ASN A 64 -12.02 -10.32 5.94
N ALA A 65 -10.79 -9.85 6.11
CA ALA A 65 -9.93 -10.20 7.23
C ALA A 65 -9.75 -8.99 8.16
N PRO A 66 -10.66 -8.77 9.12
CA PRO A 66 -10.58 -7.61 9.99
C PRO A 66 -9.36 -7.67 10.92
N TRP A 67 -8.80 -6.50 11.22
CA TRP A 67 -7.70 -6.35 12.17
C TRP A 67 -7.70 -4.97 12.80
N THR A 68 -7.23 -4.88 14.04
CA THR A 68 -7.16 -3.63 14.81
C THR A 68 -5.74 -3.09 14.82
N VAL A 69 -5.57 -1.81 14.51
CA VAL A 69 -4.28 -1.13 14.65
C VAL A 69 -3.96 -0.96 16.14
N ASN A 70 -2.79 -1.41 16.56
CA ASN A 70 -2.30 -1.32 17.94
C ASN A 70 -0.78 -1.06 17.96
N ALA A 71 -0.26 -0.70 19.12
CA ALA A 71 1.17 -0.41 19.29
C ALA A 71 2.07 -1.55 18.80
N GLU A 72 1.66 -2.81 18.95
CA GLU A 72 2.46 -3.99 18.61
C GLU A 72 2.57 -4.24 17.10
N ASN A 73 1.63 -3.73 16.30
CA ASN A 73 1.62 -3.91 14.85
C ASN A 73 1.98 -2.65 14.05
N ILE A 74 2.34 -1.56 14.73
CA ILE A 74 2.83 -0.33 14.10
C ILE A 74 4.29 -0.48 13.68
N LEU A 75 4.56 -0.27 12.39
CA LEU A 75 5.89 -0.46 11.79
C LEU A 75 6.67 0.86 11.63
N TYR A 76 6.07 2.00 11.96
CA TYR A 76 6.74 3.29 11.88
C TYR A 76 7.82 3.42 12.95
N LYS A 77 8.95 4.03 12.58
CA LYS A 77 9.99 4.40 13.54
C LYS A 77 9.47 5.30 14.68
N CYS A 78 8.47 6.15 14.42
CA CYS A 78 7.88 7.02 15.44
C CYS A 78 6.93 6.29 16.40
N GLY A 79 6.58 5.02 16.15
CA GLY A 79 5.84 4.18 17.08
C GLY A 79 4.36 4.55 17.30
N TRP A 80 3.78 5.45 16.50
CA TRP A 80 2.38 5.84 16.63
C TRP A 80 1.65 5.86 15.28
N SER A 81 0.32 5.78 15.32
CA SER A 81 -0.54 5.98 14.15
C SER A 81 -1.81 6.75 14.51
N PRO A 82 -2.32 7.63 13.62
CA PRO A 82 -3.63 8.26 13.84
C PRO A 82 -4.79 7.26 13.83
N PHE A 83 -4.55 6.02 13.40
CA PHE A 83 -5.55 4.95 13.35
C PHE A 83 -5.47 3.96 14.52
N GLU A 84 -4.62 4.19 15.52
CA GLU A 84 -4.56 3.30 16.68
C GLU A 84 -5.94 3.12 17.34
N GLY A 85 -6.31 1.87 17.66
CA GLY A 85 -7.64 1.49 18.12
C GLY A 85 -8.69 1.32 17.02
N THR A 86 -8.41 1.71 15.78
CA THR A 86 -9.31 1.50 14.63
C THR A 86 -9.23 0.06 14.13
N THR A 87 -10.39 -0.54 13.86
CA THR A 87 -10.49 -1.85 13.21
C THR A 87 -10.86 -1.67 11.74
N PHE A 88 -9.96 -2.06 10.83
CA PHE A 88 -10.23 -2.09 9.39
C PHE A 88 -10.80 -3.45 9.00
N LYS A 89 -11.73 -3.47 8.03
CA LYS A 89 -12.31 -4.73 7.52
C LYS A 89 -11.37 -5.50 6.57
N SER A 90 -10.44 -4.78 5.94
CA SER A 90 -9.50 -5.35 4.97
C SER A 90 -8.08 -5.42 5.54
N ARG A 91 -7.32 -6.44 5.14
CA ARG A 91 -5.91 -6.62 5.53
C ARG A 91 -5.02 -6.83 4.31
N VAL A 92 -3.91 -6.10 4.25
CA VAL A 92 -2.80 -6.45 3.34
C VAL A 92 -2.15 -7.71 3.86
N THR A 93 -2.20 -8.79 3.08
CA THR A 93 -1.63 -10.08 3.46
C THR A 93 -0.22 -10.24 2.92
N HIS A 94 0.02 -9.80 1.67
CA HIS A 94 1.32 -9.90 1.02
C HIS A 94 1.64 -8.66 0.21
N THR A 95 2.93 -8.35 0.12
CA THR A 95 3.46 -7.34 -0.81
C THR A 95 4.67 -7.92 -1.53
N LEU A 96 4.64 -7.84 -2.85
CA LEU A 96 5.76 -8.17 -3.72
C LEU A 96 6.37 -6.89 -4.28
N VAL A 97 7.70 -6.80 -4.26
CA VAL A 97 8.45 -5.70 -4.86
C VAL A 97 9.42 -6.30 -5.86
N ASN A 98 9.32 -5.91 -7.13
CA ASN A 98 10.07 -6.51 -8.23
C ASN A 98 9.93 -8.06 -8.27
N GLY A 99 8.78 -8.61 -7.86
CA GLY A 99 8.54 -10.06 -7.80
C GLY A 99 9.06 -10.77 -6.55
N ILE A 100 9.71 -10.06 -5.62
CA ILE A 100 10.23 -10.63 -4.38
C ILE A 100 9.19 -10.40 -3.27
N LEU A 101 8.82 -11.45 -2.54
CA LEU A 101 7.94 -11.37 -1.38
C LEU A 101 8.60 -10.54 -0.26
N ALA A 102 8.21 -9.27 -0.15
CA ALA A 102 8.76 -8.29 0.77
C ALA A 102 8.08 -8.35 2.14
N TYR A 103 6.78 -8.64 2.14
CA TYR A 103 5.94 -8.66 3.32
C TYR A 103 4.96 -9.82 3.24
N GLU A 104 4.76 -10.51 4.36
CA GLU A 104 3.76 -11.54 4.57
C GLU A 104 3.27 -11.49 6.01
N ASN A 105 2.02 -11.05 6.24
CA ASN A 105 1.36 -11.08 7.56
C ASN A 105 2.26 -10.59 8.73
N LEU A 106 2.70 -9.33 8.67
CA LEU A 106 3.62 -8.66 9.62
C LEU A 106 5.06 -9.20 9.66
N LYS A 107 5.42 -10.13 8.78
CA LYS A 107 6.79 -10.61 8.61
C LYS A 107 7.43 -10.02 7.35
N PHE A 108 8.75 -9.90 7.37
CA PHE A 108 9.57 -9.42 6.26
C PHE A 108 10.53 -10.55 5.83
N PRO A 109 10.02 -11.59 5.13
CA PRO A 109 10.76 -12.82 4.92
C PRO A 109 12.01 -12.62 4.07
N ASN A 110 12.01 -11.64 3.17
CA ASN A 110 13.15 -11.33 2.31
C ASN A 110 13.54 -9.86 2.43
N ARG A 111 14.85 -9.58 2.40
CA ARG A 111 15.34 -8.23 2.13
C ARG A 111 15.13 -7.91 0.65
N THR A 112 14.23 -6.99 0.36
CA THR A 112 14.07 -6.45 -0.99
C THR A 112 14.96 -5.23 -1.18
N HIS A 113 15.66 -5.16 -2.31
CA HIS A 113 16.30 -3.93 -2.74
C HIS A 113 15.32 -3.22 -3.67
N GLY A 114 14.88 -2.04 -3.24
CA GLY A 114 14.13 -1.15 -4.13
C GLY A 114 15.00 -0.82 -5.34
N GLU A 115 14.39 -0.76 -6.52
CA GLU A 115 15.04 -0.26 -7.71
C GLU A 115 14.67 1.21 -7.89
N ARG A 116 15.61 2.03 -8.38
CA ARG A 116 15.30 3.40 -8.77
C ARG A 116 14.22 3.39 -9.86
N LEU A 117 13.19 4.22 -9.69
CA LEU A 117 12.19 4.45 -10.74
C LEU A 117 12.86 5.07 -11.96
N THR A 118 12.56 4.54 -13.14
CA THR A 118 12.91 5.12 -14.43
C THR A 118 11.65 5.68 -15.08
N PHE A 119 11.82 6.68 -15.94
CA PHE A 119 10.71 7.40 -16.55
C PHE A 119 10.87 7.37 -18.08
N ASN A 120 9.77 7.40 -18.81
CA ASN A 120 9.78 7.42 -20.29
C ASN A 120 10.03 8.84 -20.86
N ARG A 121 10.31 9.81 -19.99
CA ARG A 121 10.71 11.17 -20.37
C ARG A 121 12.19 11.17 -20.73
N GLY A 122 12.52 11.69 -21.91
CA GLY A 122 13.88 11.86 -22.41
C GLY A 122 14.70 12.87 -21.63
#